data_AF-A0A7C2B9J4-F1
#
_entry.id   AF-A0A7C2B9J4-F1
#
_cell.length_a   1.000
_cell.length_b   1.000
_cell.length_c   1.000
_cell.angle_alpha   90.00
_cell.angle_beta   90.00
_cell.angle_gamma   90.00
#
_symmetry.space_group_name_H-M   'P 1'
#
loop_
_entity.id
_entity.type
_entity.pdbx_description
1 polymer ?
#
loop_
_entity_poly.entity_id
_entity_poly.type
_entity_poly.pdbx_seq_one_letter_code
_entity_poly.pdbx_strand_id
1 'polypeptide(L)'
;MYTTVIGKKFLEAYNKRENSNYTAKEFFEKVFIPVFYDHPKYLMTGGNSPLENPKIGWKKGKYPSKEERIERIRKTVEKIENSPADASIAIGFPSLDLSATTSAQITNLLIEFNKNDIYLSWIGSGLGIGVSGGLILLFDNPEILLQTFDGWKYYRSYLNDKTYEKLRGNQITTWNGQWLSHLNSEDYIKENPLMGYTEKAMQTNKSGEMEFVTQKWVRIIIALTNIIREKNILAYIYNL
;
A
#
# COMPACT_ATOMS: atom_id res chain seq x y z
N MET A 1 14.40 -1.87 -7.95
CA MET A 1 13.13 -1.13 -8.01
C MET A 1 12.98 -0.18 -6.82
N TYR A 2 12.41 1.01 -7.01
CA TYR A 2 12.27 1.98 -5.90
C TYR A 2 11.34 1.47 -4.80
N THR A 3 10.25 0.77 -5.15
CA THR A 3 9.37 0.08 -4.20
C THR A 3 10.13 -0.90 -3.30
N THR A 4 11.05 -1.70 -3.86
CA THR A 4 11.93 -2.58 -3.08
C THR A 4 12.81 -1.81 -2.11
N VAL A 5 13.40 -0.68 -2.53
CA VAL A 5 14.23 0.17 -1.65
C VAL A 5 13.41 0.71 -0.49
N ILE A 6 12.19 1.17 -0.76
CA ILE A 6 11.27 1.65 0.29
C ILE A 6 10.89 0.52 1.25
N GLY A 7 10.51 -0.65 0.73
CA GLY A 7 10.18 -1.80 1.56
C GLY A 7 11.35 -2.20 2.46
N LYS A 8 12.58 -2.17 1.95
CA LYS A 8 13.80 -2.48 2.72
C LYS A 8 13.99 -1.51 3.87
N LYS A 9 14.00 -0.20 3.56
CA LYS A 9 14.18 0.86 4.57
C LYS A 9 13.10 0.81 5.65
N PHE A 10 11.85 0.59 5.24
CA PHE A 10 10.74 0.43 6.17
C PHE A 10 10.95 -0.79 7.08
N LEU A 11 11.27 -1.97 6.52
CA LEU A 11 11.41 -3.19 7.31
C LEU A 11 12.55 -3.09 8.33
N GLU A 12 13.67 -2.47 7.94
CA GLU A 12 14.78 -2.17 8.86
C GLU A 12 14.34 -1.26 10.01
N ALA A 13 13.59 -0.19 9.69
CA ALA A 13 13.05 0.74 10.69
C ALA A 13 12.02 0.08 11.61
N TYR A 14 11.14 -0.75 11.05
CA TYR A 14 10.12 -1.51 11.78
C TYR A 14 10.77 -2.49 12.75
N ASN A 15 11.72 -3.30 12.29
CA ASN A 15 12.42 -4.25 13.13
C ASN A 15 13.15 -3.56 14.30
N LYS A 16 13.75 -2.38 14.03
CA LYS A 16 14.35 -1.56 15.08
C LYS A 16 13.31 -1.02 16.08
N ARG A 17 12.17 -0.52 15.59
CA ARG A 17 11.10 0.07 16.44
C ARG A 17 10.45 -0.98 17.33
N GLU A 18 10.14 -2.15 16.78
CA GLU A 18 9.43 -3.23 17.48
C GLU A 18 10.36 -4.22 18.19
N ASN A 19 11.69 -4.02 18.11
CA ASN A 19 12.71 -4.94 18.59
C ASN A 19 12.50 -6.38 18.05
N SER A 20 12.24 -6.49 16.74
CA SER A 20 12.03 -7.74 16.02
C SER A 20 13.13 -7.99 14.97
N ASN A 21 13.10 -9.15 14.33
CA ASN A 21 14.07 -9.55 13.30
C ASN A 21 13.40 -10.19 12.07
N TYR A 22 12.22 -9.71 11.70
CA TYR A 22 11.47 -10.26 10.56
C TYR A 22 12.29 -10.19 9.28
N THR A 23 12.32 -11.32 8.57
CA THR A 23 12.68 -11.33 7.15
C THR A 23 11.56 -10.71 6.30
N ALA A 24 11.86 -10.35 5.05
CA ALA A 24 10.87 -9.77 4.14
C ALA A 24 9.66 -10.70 3.93
N LYS A 25 9.92 -12.00 3.77
CA LYS A 25 8.87 -13.02 3.65
C LYS A 25 8.02 -13.12 4.92
N GLU A 26 8.64 -13.20 6.09
CA GLU A 26 7.88 -13.31 7.33
C GLU A 26 7.04 -12.08 7.61
N PHE A 27 7.55 -10.87 7.36
CA PHE A 27 6.76 -9.66 7.47
C PHE A 27 5.60 -9.69 6.48
N PHE A 28 5.85 -10.11 5.24
CA PHE A 28 4.82 -10.24 4.22
C PHE A 28 3.70 -11.19 4.67
N GLU A 29 4.04 -12.39 5.14
CA GLU A 29 3.07 -13.42 5.53
C GLU A 29 2.36 -13.11 6.86
N LYS A 30 3.08 -12.60 7.86
CA LYS A 30 2.57 -12.43 9.24
C LYS A 30 1.96 -11.05 9.50
N VAL A 31 2.35 -10.02 8.75
CA VAL A 31 1.88 -8.63 8.97
C VAL A 31 1.15 -8.09 7.76
N PHE A 32 1.77 -8.14 6.58
CA PHE A 32 1.20 -7.51 5.38
C PHE A 32 -0.06 -8.24 4.86
N ILE A 33 0.01 -9.55 4.66
CA ILE A 33 -1.12 -10.36 4.15
C ILE A 33 -2.36 -10.26 5.05
N PRO A 34 -2.27 -10.43 6.39
CA PRO A 34 -3.44 -10.31 7.27
C PRO A 34 -4.11 -8.94 7.16
N VAL A 35 -3.34 -7.88 6.99
CA VAL A 35 -3.88 -6.51 6.90
C VAL A 35 -4.40 -6.18 5.50
N PHE A 36 -3.73 -6.63 4.43
CA PHE A 36 -4.05 -6.22 3.06
C PHE A 36 -5.05 -7.14 2.37
N TYR A 37 -4.91 -8.47 2.54
CA TYR A 37 -5.50 -9.46 1.65
C TYR A 37 -6.32 -10.56 2.36
N ASP A 38 -6.19 -10.76 3.67
CA ASP A 38 -7.04 -11.72 4.40
C ASP A 38 -8.38 -11.14 4.87
N HIS A 39 -8.96 -10.25 4.05
CA HIS A 39 -10.29 -9.67 4.29
C HIS A 39 -11.07 -9.55 2.97
N PRO A 40 -12.41 -9.50 3.01
CA PRO A 40 -13.20 -9.46 1.77
C PRO A 40 -12.88 -8.25 0.91
N LYS A 41 -12.63 -7.08 1.54
CA LYS A 41 -12.18 -5.85 0.88
C LYS A 41 -10.68 -5.68 1.08
N TYR A 42 -9.92 -5.61 -0.01
CA TYR A 42 -8.46 -5.41 0.09
C TYR A 42 -8.10 -3.94 0.35
N LEU A 43 -6.94 -3.68 0.95
CA LEU A 43 -6.40 -2.31 1.05
C LEU A 43 -5.80 -1.85 -0.29
N MET A 44 -5.23 -2.78 -1.05
CA MET A 44 -4.52 -2.54 -2.30
C MET A 44 -4.90 -3.59 -3.34
N THR A 45 -4.99 -3.20 -4.61
CA THR A 45 -5.14 -4.12 -5.74
C THR A 45 -3.99 -5.13 -5.77
N GLY A 46 -4.30 -6.38 -6.13
CA GLY A 46 -3.29 -7.40 -6.41
C GLY A 46 -2.72 -7.31 -7.83
N GLY A 47 -3.24 -6.39 -8.65
CA GLY A 47 -2.86 -6.21 -10.04
C GLY A 47 -2.99 -7.50 -10.83
N ASN A 48 -1.89 -7.91 -11.46
CA ASN A 48 -1.86 -9.15 -12.26
C ASN A 48 -1.55 -10.42 -11.45
N SER A 49 -1.30 -10.29 -10.14
CA SER A 49 -0.95 -11.42 -9.27
C SER A 49 -2.14 -12.34 -8.98
N PRO A 50 -1.91 -13.56 -8.46
CA PRO A 50 -3.00 -14.43 -8.01
C PRO A 50 -3.90 -13.79 -6.93
N LEU A 51 -3.42 -12.79 -6.19
CA LEU A 51 -4.24 -12.04 -5.23
C LEU A 51 -5.46 -11.40 -5.89
N GLU A 52 -5.38 -11.01 -7.16
CA GLU A 52 -6.50 -10.42 -7.89
C GLU A 52 -6.90 -11.17 -9.15
N ASN A 53 -6.00 -11.88 -9.83
CA ASN A 53 -6.30 -12.66 -11.03
C ASN A 53 -6.72 -14.11 -10.69
N PRO A 54 -7.83 -14.63 -11.26
CA PRO A 54 -8.76 -13.95 -12.19
C PRO A 54 -9.53 -12.82 -11.50
N LYS A 55 -9.75 -11.72 -12.24
CA LYS A 55 -10.24 -10.43 -11.71
C LYS A 55 -11.42 -10.59 -10.75
N ILE A 56 -11.31 -9.93 -9.60
CA ILE A 56 -12.37 -9.86 -8.60
C ILE A 56 -13.44 -8.84 -9.04
N GLY A 57 -14.71 -9.22 -8.91
CA GLY A 57 -15.87 -8.44 -9.31
C GLY A 57 -16.25 -7.33 -8.32
N TRP A 58 -15.28 -6.52 -7.86
CA TRP A 58 -15.44 -5.51 -6.80
C TRP A 58 -16.68 -4.62 -7.01
N LYS A 59 -16.83 -4.05 -8.21
CA LYS A 59 -17.95 -3.17 -8.60
C LYS A 59 -19.33 -3.83 -8.57
N LYS A 60 -19.39 -5.16 -8.51
CA LYS A 60 -20.63 -5.95 -8.41
C LYS A 60 -20.87 -6.43 -6.97
N GLY A 61 -20.12 -5.92 -5.99
CA GLY A 61 -20.18 -6.38 -4.61
C GLY A 61 -19.71 -7.82 -4.41
N LYS A 62 -18.98 -8.38 -5.38
CA LYS A 62 -18.46 -9.75 -5.30
C LYS A 62 -17.06 -9.72 -4.71
N TYR A 63 -16.94 -10.28 -3.51
CA TYR A 63 -15.71 -10.39 -2.75
C TYR A 63 -15.29 -11.86 -2.65
N PRO A 64 -13.98 -12.16 -2.60
CA PRO A 64 -13.51 -13.53 -2.46
C PRO A 64 -13.91 -14.13 -1.11
N SER A 65 -14.33 -15.39 -1.11
CA SER A 65 -14.57 -16.17 0.11
C SER A 65 -13.27 -16.37 0.88
N LYS A 66 -13.37 -16.83 2.14
CA LYS A 66 -12.17 -17.12 2.95
C LYS A 66 -11.26 -18.15 2.27
N GLU A 67 -11.84 -19.20 1.72
CA GLU A 67 -11.14 -20.28 1.00
C GLU A 67 -10.47 -19.76 -0.27
N GLU A 68 -11.19 -18.92 -1.04
CA GLU A 68 -10.62 -18.28 -2.22
C GLU A 68 -9.44 -17.37 -1.86
N ARG A 69 -9.53 -16.61 -0.77
CA ARG A 69 -8.42 -15.76 -0.30
C ARG A 69 -7.21 -16.58 0.09
N ILE A 70 -7.39 -17.65 0.88
CA ILE A 70 -6.31 -18.56 1.29
C ILE A 70 -5.61 -19.12 0.05
N GLU A 71 -6.38 -19.58 -0.93
CA GLU A 71 -5.84 -20.15 -2.17
C GLU A 71 -5.08 -19.10 -3.02
N ARG A 72 -5.60 -17.89 -3.10
CA ARG A 72 -4.93 -16.77 -3.80
C ARG A 72 -3.62 -16.37 -3.11
N ILE A 73 -3.59 -16.34 -1.77
CA ILE A 73 -2.38 -16.07 -0.98
C ILE A 73 -1.36 -17.18 -1.22
N ARG A 74 -1.75 -18.46 -1.10
CA ARG A 74 -0.89 -19.62 -1.33
C ARG A 74 -0.25 -19.58 -2.72
N LYS A 75 -1.06 -19.40 -3.77
CA LYS A 75 -0.58 -19.28 -5.15
C LYS A 75 0.40 -18.12 -5.35
N THR A 76 0.18 -17.00 -4.65
CA THR A 76 1.09 -15.85 -4.73
C THR A 76 2.44 -16.18 -4.12
N VAL A 77 2.46 -16.75 -2.92
CA VAL A 77 3.71 -17.18 -2.27
C VAL A 77 4.44 -18.24 -3.11
N GLU A 78 3.74 -19.25 -3.59
CA GLU A 78 4.33 -20.28 -4.46
C GLU A 78 4.91 -19.70 -5.75
N LYS A 79 4.24 -18.72 -6.36
CA LYS A 79 4.75 -18.09 -7.57
C LYS A 79 6.00 -17.25 -7.28
N ILE A 80 6.03 -16.51 -6.17
CA ILE A 80 7.24 -15.78 -5.73
C ILE A 80 8.41 -16.74 -5.49
N GLU A 81 8.14 -17.92 -4.96
CA GLU A 81 9.18 -18.90 -4.62
C GLU A 81 9.71 -19.70 -5.81
N ASN A 82 8.89 -19.91 -6.85
CA ASN A 82 9.22 -20.87 -7.91
C ASN A 82 9.33 -20.24 -9.31
N SER A 83 8.99 -18.97 -9.49
CA SER A 83 9.02 -18.30 -10.79
C SER A 83 10.06 -17.17 -10.84
N PRO A 84 10.60 -16.85 -12.04
CA PRO A 84 11.36 -15.62 -12.24
C PRO A 84 10.52 -14.39 -11.85
N ALA A 85 11.18 -13.36 -11.31
CA ALA A 85 10.51 -12.11 -10.97
C ALA A 85 9.86 -11.47 -12.20
N ASP A 86 8.55 -11.23 -12.14
CA ASP A 86 7.79 -10.57 -13.20
C ASP A 86 6.75 -9.60 -12.61
N ALA A 87 6.26 -8.64 -13.41
CA ALA A 87 5.29 -7.62 -12.98
C ALA A 87 4.01 -8.17 -12.31
N SER A 88 3.65 -9.43 -12.52
CA SER A 88 2.53 -10.08 -11.85
C SER A 88 2.84 -10.54 -10.42
N ILE A 89 4.10 -10.58 -10.00
CA ILE A 89 4.49 -10.96 -8.63
C ILE A 89 5.41 -9.96 -7.95
N ALA A 90 5.99 -9.01 -8.68
CA ALA A 90 6.87 -8.00 -8.16
C ALA A 90 6.39 -6.60 -8.59
N ILE A 91 5.92 -5.80 -7.63
CA ILE A 91 5.25 -4.53 -7.92
C ILE A 91 6.28 -3.49 -8.41
N GLY A 92 6.06 -3.00 -9.62
CA GLY A 92 6.94 -2.07 -10.32
C GLY A 92 8.00 -2.72 -11.21
N PHE A 93 8.12 -4.05 -11.20
CA PHE A 93 9.08 -4.75 -12.06
C PHE A 93 8.58 -4.80 -13.51
N PRO A 94 9.50 -5.01 -14.49
CA PRO A 94 9.09 -5.19 -15.88
C PRO A 94 8.25 -6.45 -16.08
N SER A 95 7.38 -6.40 -17.10
CA SER A 95 6.75 -7.59 -17.64
C SER A 95 7.81 -8.45 -18.34
N LEU A 96 7.77 -9.78 -18.15
CA LEU A 96 8.60 -10.71 -18.92
C LEU A 96 8.18 -10.77 -20.40
N ASP A 97 6.91 -10.47 -20.67
CA ASP A 97 6.42 -10.28 -22.03
C ASP A 97 6.67 -8.82 -22.45
N LEU A 98 7.63 -8.64 -23.35
CA LEU A 98 8.02 -7.35 -23.92
C LEU A 98 6.88 -6.71 -24.74
N SER A 99 5.96 -7.53 -25.25
CA SER A 99 4.82 -7.09 -26.06
C SER A 99 3.57 -6.74 -25.24
N ALA A 100 3.58 -7.04 -23.93
CA ALA A 100 2.46 -6.73 -23.05
C ALA A 100 2.25 -5.22 -22.94
N THR A 101 0.99 -4.77 -22.98
CA THR A 101 0.61 -3.34 -22.84
C THR A 101 0.96 -2.72 -21.48
N THR A 102 1.38 -3.53 -20.51
CA THR A 102 1.86 -3.10 -19.18
C THR A 102 3.38 -3.22 -19.04
N SER A 103 4.10 -3.42 -20.15
CA SER A 103 5.56 -3.47 -20.14
C SER A 103 6.13 -2.07 -19.88
N ALA A 104 6.79 -1.92 -18.74
CA ALA A 104 7.51 -0.71 -18.35
C ALA A 104 8.86 -1.13 -17.76
N GLN A 105 9.84 -0.21 -17.75
CA GLN A 105 11.14 -0.44 -17.10
C GLN A 105 11.96 -1.63 -17.64
N ILE A 106 11.79 -1.92 -18.93
CA ILE A 106 12.60 -2.92 -19.65
C ILE A 106 14.01 -2.34 -19.85
N THR A 107 15.03 -3.13 -19.53
CA THR A 107 16.44 -2.79 -19.75
C THR A 107 17.20 -4.00 -20.28
N ASN A 108 18.22 -3.75 -21.09
CA ASN A 108 19.16 -4.79 -21.54
C ASN A 108 20.21 -5.14 -20.47
N LEU A 109 20.22 -4.44 -19.33
CA LEU A 109 21.08 -4.77 -18.20
C LEU A 109 20.55 -6.00 -17.48
N LEU A 110 21.43 -6.97 -17.20
CA LEU A 110 21.14 -8.08 -16.31
C LEU A 110 21.06 -7.55 -14.87
N ILE A 111 19.84 -7.40 -14.36
CA ILE A 111 19.59 -7.06 -12.97
C ILE A 111 19.10 -8.33 -12.28
N GLU A 112 19.95 -8.92 -11.45
CA GLU A 112 19.56 -10.04 -10.60
C GLU A 112 18.69 -9.53 -9.46
N PHE A 113 17.51 -10.11 -9.33
CA PHE A 113 16.60 -9.85 -8.22
C PHE A 113 16.48 -11.11 -7.39
N ASN A 114 16.69 -10.98 -6.08
CA ASN A 114 16.45 -12.09 -5.18
C ASN A 114 14.98 -12.09 -4.74
N LYS A 115 14.52 -13.21 -4.15
CA LYS A 115 13.13 -13.36 -3.69
C LYS A 115 12.74 -12.35 -2.61
N ASN A 116 13.67 -11.94 -1.76
CA ASN A 116 13.40 -10.91 -0.76
C ASN A 116 13.02 -9.58 -1.42
N ASP A 117 13.65 -9.22 -2.55
CA ASP A 117 13.34 -7.99 -3.27
C ASP A 117 11.89 -7.94 -3.77
N ILE A 118 11.34 -9.10 -4.11
CA ILE A 118 9.95 -9.28 -4.53
C ILE A 118 9.01 -8.99 -3.35
N TYR A 119 9.22 -9.62 -2.19
CA TYR A 119 8.42 -9.35 -0.98
C TYR A 119 8.51 -7.88 -0.54
N LEU A 120 9.72 -7.31 -0.58
CA LEU A 120 9.93 -5.90 -0.25
C LEU A 120 9.22 -4.96 -1.23
N SER A 121 9.08 -5.33 -2.51
CA SER A 121 8.33 -4.52 -3.48
C SER A 121 6.85 -4.37 -3.12
N TRP A 122 6.22 -5.43 -2.59
CA TRP A 122 4.84 -5.39 -2.10
C TRP A 122 4.70 -4.46 -0.89
N ILE A 123 5.58 -4.64 0.10
CA ILE A 123 5.60 -3.85 1.32
C ILE A 123 5.79 -2.37 0.98
N GLY A 124 6.76 -2.06 0.13
CA GLY A 124 7.03 -0.69 -0.32
C GLY A 124 5.89 -0.08 -1.12
N SER A 125 5.21 -0.85 -1.99
CA SER A 125 4.03 -0.37 -2.72
C SER A 125 2.89 0.03 -1.78
N GLY A 126 2.71 -0.69 -0.66
CA GLY A 126 1.70 -0.36 0.35
C GLY A 126 1.95 0.98 1.06
N LEU A 127 3.18 1.52 1.00
CA LEU A 127 3.60 2.75 1.67
C LEU A 127 3.52 4.00 0.78
N GLY A 128 3.07 3.86 -0.47
CA GLY A 128 2.85 5.00 -1.36
C GLY A 128 1.84 5.99 -0.80
N ILE A 129 2.09 7.29 -0.94
CA ILE A 129 1.23 8.38 -0.49
C ILE A 129 0.57 9.03 -1.71
N GLY A 130 -0.75 8.87 -1.83
CA GLY A 130 -1.54 9.41 -2.93
C GLY A 130 -1.93 10.86 -2.71
N VAL A 131 -1.78 11.68 -3.74
CA VAL A 131 -2.11 13.11 -3.74
C VAL A 131 -2.93 13.51 -4.96
N SER A 132 -3.63 14.65 -4.86
CA SER A 132 -4.47 15.18 -5.94
C SER A 132 -3.68 15.24 -7.26
N GLY A 133 -4.33 14.88 -8.36
CA GLY A 133 -3.69 14.72 -9.68
C GLY A 133 -3.29 13.29 -10.03
N GLY A 134 -3.64 12.30 -9.19
CA GLY A 134 -3.36 10.87 -9.46
C GLY A 134 -1.92 10.45 -9.15
N LEU A 135 -1.14 11.34 -8.52
CA LEU A 135 0.26 11.10 -8.25
C LEU A 135 0.45 10.34 -6.92
N ILE A 136 1.47 9.49 -6.89
CA ILE A 136 1.89 8.75 -5.71
C ILE A 136 3.33 9.13 -5.39
N LEU A 137 3.58 9.46 -4.13
CA LEU A 137 4.89 9.74 -3.57
C LEU A 137 5.42 8.56 -2.77
N LEU A 138 6.68 8.24 -2.95
CA LEU A 138 7.43 7.29 -2.15
C LEU A 138 8.61 8.01 -1.49
N PHE A 139 8.54 8.17 -0.17
CA PHE A 139 9.60 8.76 0.64
C PHE A 139 10.50 7.67 1.22
N ASP A 140 11.78 7.95 1.32
CA ASP A 140 12.78 7.02 1.83
C ASP A 140 13.23 7.35 3.27
N ASN A 141 12.42 8.16 3.98
CA ASN A 141 12.61 8.56 5.37
C ASN A 141 11.91 7.58 6.33
N PRO A 142 12.64 6.96 7.28
CA PRO A 142 12.09 5.97 8.20
C PRO A 142 10.86 6.43 9.01
N GLU A 143 10.84 7.68 9.48
CA GLU A 143 9.75 8.19 10.31
C GLU A 143 8.46 8.30 9.50
N ILE A 144 8.52 8.82 8.27
CA ILE A 144 7.36 8.89 7.37
C ILE A 144 6.82 7.49 7.08
N LEU A 145 7.72 6.52 6.84
CA LEU A 145 7.33 5.14 6.54
C LEU A 145 6.63 4.47 7.72
N LEU A 146 7.16 4.65 8.93
CA LEU A 146 6.58 4.12 10.17
C LEU A 146 5.22 4.77 10.48
N GLN A 147 5.11 6.09 10.36
CA GLN A 147 3.84 6.80 10.54
C GLN A 147 2.79 6.37 9.52
N THR A 148 3.19 6.17 8.26
CA THR A 148 2.30 5.68 7.20
C THR A 148 1.78 4.28 7.53
N PHE A 149 2.67 3.38 7.95
CA PHE A 149 2.34 2.02 8.39
C PHE A 149 1.33 2.01 9.54
N ASP A 150 1.51 2.88 10.54
CA ASP A 150 0.60 2.93 11.70
C ASP A 150 -0.85 3.27 11.31
N GLY A 151 -1.04 3.91 10.16
CA GLY A 151 -2.33 4.21 9.56
C GLY A 151 -3.07 2.99 9.02
N TRP A 152 -2.37 1.92 8.63
CA TRP A 152 -2.97 0.79 7.92
C TRP A 152 -4.06 0.09 8.74
N LYS A 153 -3.86 -0.04 10.05
CA LYS A 153 -4.84 -0.66 10.96
C LYS A 153 -6.16 0.10 11.00
N TYR A 154 -6.13 1.42 10.87
CA TYR A 154 -7.33 2.25 10.88
C TYR A 154 -8.09 2.17 9.55
N TYR A 155 -7.37 2.11 8.41
CA TYR A 155 -8.06 1.83 7.14
C TYR A 155 -8.73 0.46 7.17
N ARG A 156 -8.03 -0.55 7.70
CA ARG A 156 -8.57 -1.88 7.88
C ARG A 156 -9.80 -1.88 8.78
N SER A 157 -9.81 -1.13 9.88
CA SER A 157 -11.01 -1.02 10.74
C SER A 157 -12.18 -0.41 10.00
N TYR A 158 -11.98 0.64 9.18
CA TYR A 158 -13.07 1.20 8.36
C TYR A 158 -13.66 0.18 7.38
N LEU A 159 -12.82 -0.61 6.69
CA LEU A 159 -13.32 -1.60 5.74
C LEU A 159 -14.08 -2.76 6.40
N ASN A 160 -13.82 -3.02 7.68
CA ASN A 160 -14.45 -4.11 8.44
C ASN A 160 -15.68 -3.65 9.24
N ASP A 161 -15.85 -2.35 9.43
CA ASP A 161 -16.98 -1.77 10.15
C ASP A 161 -18.24 -1.71 9.26
N LYS A 162 -19.35 -2.24 9.79
CA LYS A 162 -20.64 -2.31 9.10
C LYS A 162 -21.23 -0.93 8.80
N THR A 163 -20.88 0.08 9.59
CA THR A 163 -21.26 1.49 9.35
C THR A 163 -20.78 1.96 7.98
N TYR A 164 -19.63 1.45 7.54
CA TYR A 164 -19.00 1.80 6.27
C TYR A 164 -19.10 0.66 5.25
N GLU A 165 -20.21 -0.09 5.25
CA GLU A 165 -20.42 -1.20 4.31
C GLU A 165 -20.29 -0.76 2.83
N LYS A 166 -20.67 0.49 2.52
CA LYS A 166 -20.55 1.07 1.18
C LYS A 166 -19.15 1.61 0.84
N LEU A 167 -18.20 1.59 1.78
CA LEU A 167 -16.82 2.04 1.55
C LEU A 167 -16.09 1.05 0.65
N ARG A 168 -15.55 1.55 -0.46
CA ARG A 168 -14.75 0.74 -1.38
C ARG A 168 -13.35 0.45 -0.83
N GLY A 169 -12.83 -0.73 -1.15
CA GLY A 169 -11.44 -1.09 -0.88
C GLY A 169 -10.47 -0.49 -1.90
N ASN A 170 -9.23 -0.98 -1.91
CA ASN A 170 -8.18 -0.63 -2.87
C ASN A 170 -7.79 0.86 -2.88
N GLN A 171 -7.87 1.54 -1.74
CA GLN A 171 -7.55 2.96 -1.61
C GLN A 171 -6.34 3.23 -0.69
N ILE A 172 -5.41 2.27 -0.54
CA ILE A 172 -4.31 2.41 0.43
C ILE A 172 -3.51 3.70 0.26
N THR A 173 -3.20 4.11 -0.97
CA THR A 173 -2.38 5.31 -1.21
C THR A 173 -3.15 6.59 -0.87
N THR A 174 -4.43 6.65 -1.26
CA THR A 174 -5.35 7.73 -0.86
C THR A 174 -5.45 7.82 0.66
N TRP A 175 -5.63 6.68 1.33
CA TRP A 175 -5.70 6.60 2.78
C TRP A 175 -4.39 7.08 3.43
N ASN A 176 -3.24 6.60 2.96
CA ASN A 176 -1.94 6.98 3.50
C ASN A 176 -1.73 8.51 3.48
N GLY A 177 -2.13 9.19 2.40
CA GLY A 177 -2.05 10.65 2.33
C GLY A 177 -2.99 11.36 3.29
N GLN A 178 -4.21 10.87 3.45
CA GLN A 178 -5.17 11.42 4.41
C GLN A 178 -4.71 11.19 5.85
N TRP A 179 -4.26 9.97 6.19
CA TRP A 179 -3.76 9.61 7.50
C TRP A 179 -2.54 10.43 7.89
N LEU A 180 -1.54 10.53 7.01
CA LEU A 180 -0.32 11.27 7.31
C LEU A 180 -0.60 12.76 7.54
N SER A 181 -1.54 13.33 6.77
CA SER A 181 -1.98 14.71 6.95
C SER A 181 -2.71 14.93 8.27
N HIS A 182 -3.58 13.98 8.66
CA HIS A 182 -4.33 14.06 9.90
C HIS A 182 -3.43 13.88 11.12
N LEU A 183 -2.61 12.83 11.14
CA LEU A 183 -1.67 12.51 12.23
C LEU A 183 -0.77 13.69 12.60
N ASN A 184 -0.39 14.49 11.61
CA ASN A 184 0.51 15.63 11.77
C ASN A 184 -0.21 16.97 11.75
N SER A 185 -1.53 16.99 11.98
CA SER A 185 -2.32 18.20 12.12
C SER A 185 -2.53 18.58 13.59
N GLU A 186 -2.89 19.84 13.83
CA GLU A 186 -3.26 20.32 15.18
C GLU A 186 -4.55 19.67 15.72
N ASP A 187 -5.39 19.14 14.83
CA ASP A 187 -6.65 18.45 15.18
C ASP A 187 -6.41 17.01 15.69
N TYR A 188 -5.19 16.49 15.64
CA TYR A 188 -4.89 15.11 16.03
C TYR A 188 -4.91 14.93 17.55
N ILE A 189 -5.72 13.97 18.01
CA ILE A 189 -5.81 13.58 19.41
C ILE A 189 -5.32 12.14 19.55
N LYS A 190 -4.22 11.95 20.29
CA LYS A 190 -3.56 10.64 20.43
C LYS A 190 -4.47 9.59 21.08
N GLU A 191 -5.29 10.01 22.04
CA GLU A 191 -6.23 9.16 22.77
C GLU A 191 -7.44 8.77 21.91
N ASN A 192 -7.77 9.59 20.89
CA ASN A 192 -8.82 9.29 19.93
C ASN A 192 -8.38 9.63 18.48
N PRO A 193 -7.53 8.78 17.87
CA PRO A 193 -6.86 9.08 16.61
C PRO A 193 -7.77 9.33 15.40
N LEU A 194 -9.04 8.93 15.46
CA LEU A 194 -10.02 9.09 14.36
C LEU A 194 -11.05 10.19 14.61
N MET A 195 -10.99 10.87 15.75
CA MET A 195 -11.96 11.89 16.14
C MET A 195 -12.05 13.02 15.11
N GLY A 196 -13.26 13.32 14.64
CA GLY A 196 -13.52 14.44 13.73
C GLY A 196 -12.89 14.32 12.33
N TYR A 197 -12.25 13.19 12.02
CA TYR A 197 -11.52 12.98 10.77
C TYR A 197 -12.34 12.26 9.70
N THR A 198 -13.13 11.25 10.08
CA THR A 198 -13.85 10.39 9.14
C THR A 198 -14.69 11.16 8.13
N GLU A 199 -15.52 12.09 8.61
CA GLU A 199 -16.45 12.86 7.78
C GLU A 199 -15.71 13.81 6.82
N LYS A 200 -14.53 14.29 7.21
CA LYS A 200 -13.67 15.15 6.38
C LYS A 200 -12.93 14.35 5.31
N ALA A 201 -12.62 13.07 5.58
CA ALA A 201 -11.78 12.24 4.74
C ALA A 201 -12.56 11.46 3.66
N MET A 202 -13.88 11.30 3.81
CA MET A 202 -14.72 10.49 2.93
C MET A 202 -15.72 11.33 2.12
N GLN A 203 -16.12 10.80 0.97
CA GLN A 203 -17.24 11.30 0.17
C GLN A 203 -18.05 10.14 -0.39
N THR A 204 -19.27 10.42 -0.84
CA THR A 204 -20.08 9.47 -1.63
C THR A 204 -19.90 9.78 -3.11
N ASN A 205 -19.47 8.81 -3.90
CA ASN A 205 -19.29 8.96 -5.33
C ASN A 205 -20.64 8.94 -6.08
N LYS A 206 -20.62 9.25 -7.39
CA LYS A 206 -21.82 9.27 -8.24
C LYS A 206 -22.56 7.93 -8.31
N SER A 207 -21.88 6.82 -8.01
CA SER A 207 -22.43 5.47 -7.98
C SER A 207 -23.01 5.09 -6.61
N GLY A 208 -22.95 5.99 -5.62
CA GLY A 208 -23.47 5.76 -4.27
C GLY A 208 -22.53 4.98 -3.35
N GLU A 209 -21.30 4.71 -3.76
CA GLU A 209 -20.27 4.10 -2.92
C GLU A 209 -19.55 5.18 -2.11
N MET A 210 -19.14 4.86 -0.88
CA MET A 210 -18.28 5.73 -0.10
C MET A 210 -16.83 5.51 -0.52
N GLU A 211 -16.04 6.58 -0.53
CA GLU A 211 -14.62 6.53 -0.85
C GLU A 211 -13.84 7.59 -0.08
N PHE A 212 -12.57 7.31 0.19
CA PHE A 212 -11.67 8.36 0.66
C PHE A 212 -11.38 9.37 -0.45
N VAL A 213 -11.34 10.64 -0.07
CA VAL A 213 -10.93 11.75 -0.95
C VAL A 213 -9.41 11.79 -1.01
N THR A 214 -8.82 12.04 -2.19
CA THR A 214 -7.37 12.21 -2.30
C THR A 214 -6.92 13.55 -1.73
N GLN A 215 -5.86 13.54 -0.93
CA GLN A 215 -5.38 14.72 -0.23
C GLN A 215 -4.62 15.69 -1.15
N LYS A 216 -4.70 17.00 -0.84
CA LYS A 216 -4.00 18.05 -1.57
C LYS A 216 -2.50 18.01 -1.27
N TRP A 217 -1.69 18.29 -2.28
CA TRP A 217 -0.23 18.40 -2.17
C TRP A 217 0.23 19.27 -0.99
N VAL A 218 -0.36 20.47 -0.86
CA VAL A 218 0.01 21.44 0.20
C VAL A 218 -0.21 20.87 1.60
N ARG A 219 -1.25 20.04 1.81
CA ARG A 219 -1.52 19.43 3.11
C ARG A 219 -0.48 18.38 3.48
N ILE A 220 -0.05 17.57 2.50
CA ILE A 220 1.05 16.62 2.71
C ILE A 220 2.34 17.38 3.03
N ILE A 221 2.67 18.43 2.27
CA ILE A 221 3.90 19.20 2.54
C ILE A 221 3.89 19.78 3.96
N ILE A 222 2.78 20.37 4.41
CA ILE A 222 2.65 20.88 5.79
C ILE A 222 2.78 19.75 6.81
N ALA A 223 2.19 18.58 6.56
CA ALA A 223 2.35 17.43 7.44
C ALA A 223 3.83 17.02 7.54
N LEU A 224 4.54 17.00 6.41
CA LEU A 224 5.96 16.65 6.36
C LEU A 224 6.85 17.63 7.14
N THR A 225 6.51 18.92 7.21
CA THR A 225 7.29 19.88 8.02
C THR A 225 7.21 19.61 9.52
N ASN A 226 6.20 18.86 9.98
CA ASN A 226 6.07 18.46 11.38
C ASN A 226 6.82 17.15 11.69
N ILE A 227 7.23 16.40 10.65
CA ILE A 227 7.95 15.13 10.78
C ILE A 227 9.46 15.34 10.60
N ILE A 228 9.84 16.05 9.54
CA ILE A 228 11.21 16.16 9.04
C ILE A 228 11.85 17.41 9.62
N ARG A 229 13.07 17.28 10.17
CA ARG A 229 13.87 18.44 10.62
C ARG A 229 14.94 18.83 9.60
N GLU A 230 15.21 17.95 8.65
CA GLU A 230 16.12 18.15 7.55
C GLU A 230 15.58 19.17 6.53
N LYS A 231 16.51 19.90 5.89
CA LYS A 231 16.16 20.93 4.90
C LYS A 231 15.69 20.37 3.55
N ASN A 232 16.06 19.13 3.24
CA ASN A 232 15.78 18.49 1.96
C ASN A 232 15.24 17.08 2.19
N ILE A 233 14.22 16.69 1.43
CA ILE A 233 13.72 15.32 1.37
C ILE A 233 13.66 14.85 -0.08
N LEU A 234 14.01 13.57 -0.29
CA LEU A 234 13.87 12.90 -1.57
C LEU A 234 12.53 12.15 -1.63
N ALA A 235 11.82 12.32 -2.73
CA ALA A 235 10.61 11.56 -3.03
C ALA A 235 10.66 11.05 -4.47
N TYR A 236 10.35 9.78 -4.67
CA TYR A 236 10.06 9.25 -6.00
C TYR A 236 8.57 9.46 -6.29
N ILE A 237 8.26 10.07 -7.43
CA ILE A 237 6.90 10.43 -7.81
C ILE A 237 6.54 9.69 -9.10
N TYR A 238 5.36 9.07 -9.12
CA TYR A 238 4.82 8.41 -10.31
C TYR A 238 3.30 8.52 -10.37
N ASN A 239 2.74 8.19 -11.53
CA ASN A 239 1.30 8.05 -11.76
C ASN A 239 1.01 6.58 -12.12
N LEU A 240 -0.16 6.06 -11.75
CA LEU A 240 -0.64 4.72 -12.09
C LEU A 240 -1.53 4.72 -13.32
#